data_AF-A0A2P2IG52-F1
#
_entry.id   AF-A0A2P2IG52-F1
#
_cell.length_a   1.000
_cell.length_b   1.000
_cell.length_c   1.000
_cell.angle_alpha   90.00
_cell.angle_beta   90.00
_cell.angle_gamma   90.00
#
_symmetry.space_group_name_H-M   'P 1'
#
loop_
_entity.id
_entity.type
_entity.pdbx_description
1 polymer ?
#
loop_
_entity_poly.entity_id
_entity_poly.type
_entity_poly.pdbx_seq_one_letter_code
_entity_poly.pdbx_strand_id
1 'polypeptide(L)'
;ILFIVNYKLGIKAVDITIYSLREMIFVIPPIFIFLGLLDVWVPKETMVKYMGEKSGIKGILLSIFIGSAAAGPLYGAFPVAAVFMKKGVKFSNVIIFLGAWSTTKIPMFLFEMA
;
A
#
# COMPACT_ATOMS: atom_id res chain seq x y z
N ILE A 1 32.09 6.83 -7.68
CA ILE A 1 32.57 7.88 -6.75
C ILE A 1 32.81 7.30 -5.35
N LEU A 2 31.81 6.76 -4.64
CA LEU A 2 31.99 6.17 -3.30
C LEU A 2 33.04 5.04 -3.22
N PHE A 3 33.05 4.10 -4.18
CA PHE A 3 34.07 3.04 -4.24
C PHE A 3 35.51 3.54 -4.40
N ILE A 4 35.68 4.72 -5.00
CA ILE A 4 36.98 5.32 -5.29
C ILE A 4 37.47 6.13 -4.08
N VAL A 5 36.56 6.82 -3.39
CA VAL A 5 36.87 7.68 -2.23
C VAL A 5 36.95 6.88 -0.92
N ASN A 6 36.06 5.90 -0.73
CA ASN A 6 36.03 5.03 0.44
C ASN A 6 35.45 3.66 0.07
N TYR A 7 36.34 2.71 -0.22
CA TYR A 7 35.99 1.36 -0.66
C TYR A 7 35.06 0.64 0.32
N LYS A 8 35.30 0.74 1.64
CA LYS A 8 34.44 0.14 2.68
C LYS A 8 33.03 0.72 2.63
N LEU A 9 32.91 2.04 2.44
CA LEU A 9 31.61 2.72 2.32
C LEU A 9 30.89 2.32 1.03
N GLY A 10 31.65 2.13 -0.07
CA GLY A 10 31.14 1.64 -1.35
C GLY A 10 30.52 0.24 -1.23
N ILE A 11 31.23 -0.72 -0.63
CA ILE A 11 30.70 -2.07 -0.38
C ILE A 11 29.45 -2.01 0.49
N LYS A 12 29.49 -1.26 1.60
CA LYS A 12 28.34 -1.15 2.50
C LYS A 12 27.11 -0.57 1.80
N ALA A 13 27.29 0.42 0.91
CA ALA A 13 26.20 0.99 0.14
C ALA A 13 25.58 -0.03 -0.83
N VAL A 14 26.40 -0.88 -1.46
CA VAL A 14 25.91 -1.96 -2.34
C VAL A 14 25.17 -3.02 -1.53
N ASP A 15 25.70 -3.43 -0.38
CA ASP A 15 25.05 -4.40 0.49
C ASP A 15 23.66 -3.91 0.96
N ILE A 16 23.57 -2.65 1.41
CA ILE A 16 22.29 -2.04 1.78
C ILE A 16 21.33 -2.01 0.57
N THR A 17 21.83 -1.64 -0.61
CA THR A 17 21.02 -1.58 -1.82
C THR A 17 20.46 -2.97 -2.20
N ILE A 18 21.31 -3.99 -2.19
CA ILE A 18 20.92 -5.37 -2.49
C ILE A 18 19.93 -5.88 -1.44
N TYR A 19 20.17 -5.58 -0.16
CA TYR A 19 19.26 -5.92 0.93
C TYR A 19 17.87 -5.28 0.71
N SER A 20 17.81 -3.97 0.46
CA SER A 20 16.55 -3.26 0.23
C SER A 20 15.81 -3.77 -1.01
N LEU A 21 16.51 -4.02 -2.12
CA LEU A 21 15.92 -4.60 -3.32
C LEU A 21 15.34 -5.99 -3.06
N ARG A 22 16.09 -6.82 -2.31
CA ARG A 22 15.65 -8.15 -1.93
C ARG A 22 14.38 -8.07 -1.10
N GLU A 23 14.35 -7.24 -0.05
CA GLU A 23 13.13 -7.06 0.76
C GLU A 23 11.93 -6.63 -0.10
N MET A 24 12.11 -5.64 -0.98
CA MET A 24 11.03 -5.19 -1.88
C MET A 24 10.46 -6.33 -2.71
N ILE A 25 11.32 -7.21 -3.25
CA ILE A 25 10.89 -8.37 -4.05
C ILE A 25 10.15 -9.39 -3.20
N PHE A 26 10.66 -9.72 -2.01
CA PHE A 26 10.04 -10.73 -1.14
C PHE A 26 8.70 -10.29 -0.55
N VAL A 27 8.45 -8.99 -0.46
CA VAL A 27 7.17 -8.43 0.02
C VAL A 27 6.08 -8.52 -1.06
N ILE A 28 6.43 -8.59 -2.35
CA ILE A 28 5.46 -8.65 -3.46
C ILE A 28 4.56 -9.92 -3.41
N PRO A 29 5.08 -11.17 -3.33
CA PRO A 29 4.23 -12.35 -3.36
C PRO A 29 3.15 -12.40 -2.26
N PRO A 30 3.47 -12.12 -0.97
CA PRO A 30 2.45 -12.02 0.07
C PRO A 30 1.37 -10.98 -0.23
N ILE A 31 1.75 -9.79 -0.73
CA ILE A 31 0.78 -8.74 -1.10
C ILE A 31 -0.17 -9.24 -2.18
N PHE A 32 0.33 -9.93 -3.20
CA PHE A 32 -0.52 -10.46 -4.28
C PHE A 32 -1.47 -11.57 -3.80
N ILE A 33 -1.06 -12.38 -2.81
CA ILE A 33 -1.95 -13.36 -2.18
C ILE A 33 -3.07 -12.65 -1.41
N PHE A 34 -2.73 -11.69 -0.54
CA PHE A 34 -3.72 -10.91 0.19
C PHE A 34 -4.65 -10.13 -0.76
N LEU A 35 -4.10 -9.63 -1.87
CA LEU A 35 -4.88 -8.99 -2.92
C LEU A 35 -5.88 -9.96 -3.55
N GLY A 36 -5.45 -11.16 -3.96
CA GLY A 36 -6.34 -12.16 -4.53
C GLY A 36 -7.46 -12.54 -3.55
N LEU A 37 -7.13 -12.65 -2.27
CA LEU A 37 -8.12 -12.86 -1.21
C LEU A 37 -9.11 -11.70 -1.10
N LEU A 38 -8.64 -10.44 -1.10
CA LEU A 38 -9.52 -9.26 -1.10
C LEU A 38 -10.37 -9.17 -2.38
N ASP A 39 -9.85 -9.62 -3.52
CA ASP A 39 -10.56 -9.63 -4.79
C ASP A 39 -11.76 -10.60 -4.76
N VAL A 40 -11.58 -11.77 -4.15
CA VAL A 40 -12.66 -12.74 -3.98
C VAL A 40 -13.60 -12.37 -2.83
N TRP A 41 -13.07 -11.81 -1.74
CA TRP A 41 -13.81 -11.66 -0.49
C TRP A 41 -14.84 -10.52 -0.51
N VAL A 42 -14.56 -9.42 -1.22
CA VAL A 42 -15.48 -8.27 -1.30
C VAL A 42 -16.11 -8.18 -2.68
N PRO A 43 -17.41 -8.45 -2.85
CA PRO A 43 -18.08 -8.36 -4.14
C PRO A 43 -17.97 -6.96 -4.76
N LYS A 44 -17.93 -6.90 -6.09
CA LYS A 44 -17.86 -5.64 -6.84
C LYS A 44 -19.04 -4.73 -6.51
N GLU A 45 -20.23 -5.29 -6.36
CA GLU A 45 -21.48 -4.58 -6.06
C GLU A 45 -21.37 -3.83 -4.74
N THR A 46 -20.74 -4.46 -3.73
CA THR A 46 -20.47 -3.85 -2.43
C THR A 46 -19.50 -2.68 -2.56
N MET A 47 -18.41 -2.85 -3.29
CA MET A 47 -17.44 -1.77 -3.54
C MET A 47 -18.09 -0.57 -4.25
N VAL A 48 -18.88 -0.82 -5.30
CA VAL A 48 -19.60 0.25 -6.01
C VAL A 48 -20.62 0.94 -5.09
N LYS A 49 -21.36 0.17 -4.28
CA LYS A 49 -22.37 0.72 -3.36
C LYS A 49 -21.77 1.64 -2.30
N TYR A 50 -20.63 1.27 -1.71
CA TYR A 50 -20.06 1.99 -0.57
C TYR A 50 -18.92 2.95 -0.93
N MET A 51 -18.23 2.74 -2.06
CA MET A 51 -17.07 3.54 -2.47
C MET A 51 -17.12 3.99 -3.94
N GLY A 52 -18.18 3.66 -4.70
CA GLY A 52 -18.37 4.10 -6.08
C GLY A 52 -18.86 5.56 -6.20
N GLU A 53 -19.24 5.99 -7.40
CA GLU A 53 -19.56 7.41 -7.69
C GLU A 53 -20.65 8.01 -6.78
N LYS A 54 -21.65 7.20 -6.40
CA LYS A 54 -22.77 7.61 -5.57
C LYS A 54 -22.52 7.46 -4.06
N SER A 55 -21.29 7.14 -3.64
CA SER A 55 -20.97 6.89 -2.23
C SER A 55 -21.05 8.14 -1.33
N GLY A 56 -20.88 9.33 -1.92
CA GLY A 56 -20.74 10.58 -1.18
C GLY A 56 -19.69 10.49 -0.07
N ILE A 57 -20.02 11.04 1.11
CA ILE A 57 -19.15 11.07 2.30
C ILE A 57 -18.80 9.67 2.80
N LYS A 58 -19.69 8.68 2.65
CA LYS A 58 -19.44 7.31 3.12
C LYS A 58 -18.21 6.69 2.45
N GLY A 59 -18.03 6.93 1.16
CA GLY A 59 -16.87 6.43 0.43
C GLY A 59 -15.57 7.10 0.86
N ILE A 60 -15.61 8.40 1.18
CA ILE A 60 -14.45 9.14 1.70
C ILE A 60 -14.01 8.55 3.04
N LEU A 61 -14.94 8.44 4.00
CA LEU A 61 -14.65 7.91 5.33
C LEU A 61 -14.14 6.47 5.25
N LEU A 62 -14.75 5.63 4.40
CA LEU A 62 -14.33 4.25 4.24
C LEU A 62 -12.94 4.15 3.60
N SER A 63 -12.61 5.02 2.65
CA SER A 63 -11.28 5.08 2.02
C SER A 63 -10.20 5.45 3.03
N ILE A 64 -10.47 6.44 3.89
CA ILE A 64 -9.57 6.85 4.96
C ILE A 64 -9.40 5.71 5.95
N PHE A 65 -10.49 5.06 6.37
CA PHE A 65 -10.44 3.99 7.37
C PHE A 65 -9.65 2.78 6.88
N ILE A 66 -9.95 2.29 5.66
CA ILE A 66 -9.25 1.15 5.05
C ILE A 66 -7.78 1.50 4.81
N GLY A 67 -7.50 2.69 4.26
CA GLY A 67 -6.12 3.13 4.00
C GLY A 67 -5.31 3.31 5.30
N SER A 68 -5.91 3.86 6.35
CA SER A 68 -5.25 4.07 7.64
C SER A 68 -4.97 2.77 8.40
N ALA A 69 -5.85 1.77 8.25
CA ALA A 69 -5.70 0.47 8.89
C ALA A 69 -4.67 -0.43 8.18
N ALA A 70 -4.24 -0.05 6.98
CA ALA A 70 -3.29 -0.83 6.22
C ALA A 70 -1.87 -0.66 6.75
N ALA A 71 -1.15 -1.78 6.86
CA ALA A 71 0.22 -1.83 7.32
C ALA A 71 1.17 -2.10 6.15
N GLY A 72 2.42 -1.66 6.31
CA GLY A 72 3.48 -1.93 5.35
C GLY A 72 3.66 -0.84 4.29
N PRO A 73 4.58 -1.07 3.35
CA PRO A 73 5.07 -0.05 2.44
C PRO A 73 4.02 0.34 1.40
N LEU A 74 4.05 1.62 1.00
CA LEU A 74 3.07 2.21 0.07
C LEU A 74 2.99 1.47 -1.27
N TYR A 75 4.10 0.87 -1.73
CA TYR A 75 4.08 0.14 -2.99
C TYR A 75 3.11 -1.06 -2.98
N GLY A 76 2.80 -1.60 -1.80
CA GLY A 76 1.78 -2.64 -1.64
C GLY A 76 0.34 -2.17 -1.75
N ALA A 77 0.10 -0.86 -1.65
CA ALA A 77 -1.22 -0.27 -1.83
C ALA A 77 -1.62 -0.19 -3.31
N PHE A 78 -0.66 -0.15 -4.26
CA PHE A 78 -0.96 0.00 -5.68
C PHE A 78 -1.72 -1.19 -6.29
N PRO A 79 -1.35 -2.45 -6.01
CA PRO A 79 -2.16 -3.58 -6.43
C PRO A 79 -3.60 -3.46 -5.92
N VAL A 80 -3.80 -3.08 -4.65
CA VAL A 80 -5.13 -2.91 -4.03
C VAL A 80 -5.91 -1.79 -4.72
N ALA A 81 -5.26 -0.66 -4.99
CA ALA A 81 -5.84 0.44 -5.74
C ALA A 81 -6.26 0.00 -7.16
N ALA A 82 -5.48 -0.85 -7.83
CA ALA A 82 -5.85 -1.39 -9.14
C ALA A 82 -7.13 -2.26 -9.06
N VAL A 83 -7.29 -3.05 -7.99
CA VAL A 83 -8.53 -3.80 -7.74
C VAL A 83 -9.70 -2.86 -7.46
N PHE A 84 -9.51 -1.82 -6.64
CA PHE A 84 -10.55 -0.82 -6.39
C PHE A 84 -11.02 -0.16 -7.68
N MET A 85 -10.09 0.23 -8.55
CA MET A 85 -10.42 0.79 -9.86
C MET A 85 -11.19 -0.21 -10.73
N LYS A 86 -10.77 -1.48 -10.80
CA LYS A 86 -11.48 -2.54 -11.52
C LYS A 86 -12.89 -2.80 -10.96
N LYS A 87 -13.07 -2.61 -9.65
CA LYS A 87 -14.35 -2.78 -8.95
C LYS A 87 -15.23 -1.53 -8.94
N GLY A 88 -14.89 -0.48 -9.68
CA GLY A 88 -15.75 0.70 -9.83
C GLY A 88 -15.79 1.60 -8.59
N VAL A 89 -14.74 1.57 -7.77
CA VAL A 89 -14.51 2.58 -6.74
C VAL A 89 -14.24 3.93 -7.43
N LYS A 90 -14.84 5.00 -6.90
CA LYS A 90 -14.65 6.37 -7.40
C LYS A 90 -13.17 6.73 -7.37
N PHE A 91 -12.65 7.32 -8.43
CA PHE A 91 -11.22 7.64 -8.52
C PHE A 91 -10.71 8.52 -7.36
N SER A 92 -11.50 9.50 -6.93
CA SER A 92 -11.14 10.33 -5.75
C SER A 92 -10.99 9.50 -4.47
N ASN A 93 -11.84 8.49 -4.28
CA ASN A 93 -11.78 7.59 -3.13
C ASN A 93 -10.52 6.72 -3.18
N VAL A 94 -10.09 6.28 -4.36
CA VAL A 94 -8.80 5.57 -4.54
C VAL A 94 -7.62 6.46 -4.15
N ILE A 95 -7.62 7.73 -4.55
CA ILE A 95 -6.57 8.69 -4.16
C ILE A 95 -6.57 8.91 -2.64
N ILE A 96 -7.75 9.08 -2.04
CA ILE A 96 -7.88 9.26 -0.59
C ILE A 96 -7.36 8.03 0.16
N PHE A 97 -7.68 6.83 -0.32
CA PHE A 97 -7.17 5.57 0.23
C PHE A 97 -5.63 5.51 0.16
N LEU A 98 -5.04 5.82 -0.99
CA LEU A 98 -3.58 5.85 -1.16
C LEU A 98 -2.92 6.88 -0.25
N GLY A 99 -3.52 8.07 -0.13
CA GLY A 99 -3.03 9.14 0.76
C GLY A 99 -3.12 8.78 2.23
N ALA A 100 -4.19 8.08 2.65
CA ALA A 100 -4.33 7.59 4.02
C ALA A 100 -3.28 6.50 4.31
N TRP A 101 -3.07 5.56 3.40
CA TRP A 101 -2.01 4.54 3.55
C TRP A 101 -0.62 5.18 3.65
N SER A 102 -0.32 6.17 2.81
CA SER A 102 1.01 6.81 2.82
C SER A 102 1.28 7.63 4.09
N THR A 103 0.24 8.23 4.66
CA THR A 103 0.40 9.30 5.66
C THR A 103 0.09 8.84 7.07
N THR A 104 -0.99 8.07 7.26
CA THR A 104 -1.50 7.82 8.61
C THR A 104 -0.69 6.74 9.33
N LYS A 105 -0.30 5.67 8.62
CA LYS A 105 0.59 4.60 9.11
C LYS A 105 0.32 4.15 10.55
N ILE A 106 -0.95 4.11 10.97
CA ILE A 106 -1.35 3.82 12.36
C ILE A 106 -0.74 2.51 12.86
N PRO A 107 -0.78 1.39 12.10
CA PRO A 107 -0.21 0.14 12.57
C PRO A 107 1.31 0.21 12.78
N MET A 108 2.02 0.95 11.92
CA MET A 108 3.47 1.11 12.02
C MET A 108 3.84 1.97 13.24
N PHE A 109 3.12 3.06 13.46
CA PHE A 109 3.33 3.92 14.63
C PHE A 109 3.07 3.17 15.94
N LEU A 110 2.01 2.36 16.00
CA LEU A 110 1.73 1.50 17.16
C LEU A 110 2.82 0.46 17.39
N PHE A 111 3.37 -0.12 16.31
CA PHE A 111 4.47 -1.08 16.40
C PHE A 111 5.77 -0.42 16.87
N GLU A 112 6.06 0.80 16.46
CA GLU A 112 7.24 1.56 16.90
C GLU A 112 7.15 2.04 18.36
N MET A 113 5.94 2.17 18.92
CA MET A 113 5.74 2.56 20.33
C MET A 113 5.83 1.40 21.33
N ALA A 114 5.77 0.15 20.87
CA ALA A 114 5.83 -1.05 21.70
C ALA A 114 7.26 -1.59 21.80
#